data_AF-A0A7S2MB86-F1
#
_entry.id   AF-A0A7S2MB86-F1
#
_cell.length_a   1.000
_cell.length_b   1.000
_cell.length_c   1.000
_cell.angle_alpha   90.00
_cell.angle_beta   90.00
_cell.angle_gamma   90.00
#
_symmetry.space_group_name_H-M   'P 1'
#
loop_
_entity.id
_entity.type
_entity.pdbx_description
1 polymer ?
#
loop_
_entity_poly.entity_id
_entity_poly.type
_entity_poly.pdbx_seq_one_letter_code
_entity_poly.pdbx_strand_id
1 'polypeptide(L)'
;DRTGYAVGSVEGRCSIAYIEDTTKNFAFKCHRSNEEIFAVNCIDFHPTMGTFATGGGDGTFIFWDKENRQRLKQFNSCNYPVTACKFNAPGDLFAYAASYDWSKGHESNHPQLPKSIMIHRVQEAEVKPKPGANQRTRR
;
A
#
# COMPACT_ATOMS: atom_id res chain seq x y z
N ASP A 1 -11.20 0.48 12.38
CA ASP A 1 -11.60 1.20 13.60
C ASP A 1 -12.49 2.43 13.33
N ARG A 2 -12.61 2.91 12.08
CA ARG A 2 -13.47 4.05 11.67
C ARG A 2 -13.11 5.37 12.36
N THR A 3 -11.86 5.51 12.82
CA THR A 3 -11.36 6.70 13.53
C THR A 3 -10.73 7.73 12.59
N GLY A 4 -10.61 7.41 11.29
CA GLY A 4 -9.85 8.17 10.33
C GLY A 4 -9.87 7.58 8.92
N TYR A 5 -9.03 8.13 8.05
CA TYR A 5 -8.86 7.72 6.66
C TYR A 5 -7.39 7.81 6.23
N ALA A 6 -7.07 7.09 5.16
CA ALA A 6 -5.76 7.16 4.50
C ALA A 6 -5.88 7.89 3.15
N VAL A 7 -4.88 8.69 2.80
CA VAL A 7 -4.83 9.40 1.51
C VAL A 7 -3.50 9.12 0.83
N GLY A 8 -3.57 8.65 -0.42
CA GLY A 8 -2.41 8.51 -1.31
C GLY A 8 -2.21 9.75 -2.16
N SER A 9 -0.95 10.04 -2.50
CA SER A 9 -0.56 11.13 -3.39
C SER A 9 0.20 10.60 -4.62
N VAL A 10 0.24 11.39 -5.69
CA VAL A 10 1.06 11.13 -6.88
C VAL A 10 2.57 11.24 -6.60
N GLU A 11 2.96 11.81 -5.46
CA GLU A 11 4.37 12.01 -5.06
C GLU A 11 4.94 10.88 -4.18
N GLY A 12 4.43 9.65 -4.28
CA GLY A 12 4.92 8.52 -3.49
C GLY A 12 4.84 8.80 -1.99
N ARG A 13 3.68 9.28 -1.54
CA ARG A 13 3.37 9.57 -0.14
C ARG A 13 1.97 9.08 0.21
N CYS A 14 1.83 8.60 1.44
CA CYS A 14 0.55 8.29 2.03
C CYS A 14 0.44 9.03 3.37
N SER A 15 -0.74 9.58 3.67
CA SER A 15 -1.06 10.17 4.97
C SER A 15 -2.16 9.38 5.67
N ILE A 16 -2.10 9.37 7.00
CA ILE A 16 -3.16 8.88 7.88
C ILE A 16 -3.72 10.09 8.61
N ALA A 17 -5.03 10.32 8.43
CA ALA A 17 -5.76 11.41 9.06
C ALA A 17 -6.80 10.84 10.03
N TYR A 18 -6.72 11.23 11.29
CA TYR A 18 -7.69 10.91 12.33
C TYR A 18 -8.72 12.04 12.42
N ILE A 19 -9.99 11.68 12.57
CA ILE A 19 -11.12 12.63 12.55
C ILE A 19 -11.18 13.41 13.87
N GLU A 20 -11.10 12.70 15.00
CA GLU A 20 -11.29 13.29 16.33
C GLU A 20 -10.00 13.91 16.90
N ASP A 21 -8.84 13.33 16.59
CA ASP A 21 -7.55 13.72 17.15
C ASP A 21 -6.53 13.94 16.04
N THR A 22 -6.57 15.13 15.45
CA THR A 22 -5.69 15.52 14.34
C THR A 22 -4.23 15.60 14.73
N THR A 23 -3.89 15.64 16.03
CA THR A 23 -2.49 15.63 16.50
C THR A 23 -1.81 14.30 16.19
N LYS A 24 -2.58 13.24 15.97
CA LYS A 24 -2.08 11.92 15.57
C LYS A 24 -1.76 11.82 14.08
N ASN A 25 -2.18 12.79 13.27
CA ASN A 25 -1.99 12.76 11.82
C ASN A 25 -0.52 12.65 11.45
N PHE A 26 -0.24 11.88 10.40
CA PHE A 26 1.12 11.77 9.88
C PHE A 26 1.13 11.37 8.42
N ALA A 27 2.27 11.59 7.78
CA ALA A 27 2.53 11.15 6.42
C ALA A 27 3.88 10.44 6.35
N PHE A 28 3.99 9.51 5.40
CA PHE A 28 5.20 8.74 5.17
C PHE A 28 5.43 8.55 3.67
N LYS A 29 6.69 8.31 3.30
CA LYS A 29 7.10 8.03 1.92
C LYS A 29 6.81 6.57 1.59
N CYS A 30 6.31 6.29 0.40
CA CYS A 30 6.02 4.96 -0.13
C CYS A 30 6.12 4.98 -1.66
N HIS A 31 6.24 3.82 -2.31
CA HIS A 31 6.33 3.72 -3.78
C HIS A 31 7.40 4.64 -4.38
N ARG A 32 8.62 4.52 -3.83
CA ARG A 32 9.81 5.21 -4.32
C ARG A 32 10.89 4.16 -4.54
N SER A 33 11.54 4.21 -5.69
CA SER A 33 12.61 3.29 -6.06
C SER A 33 13.80 4.12 -6.52
N ASN A 34 14.94 3.99 -5.83
CA ASN A 34 16.11 4.86 -6.01
C ASN A 34 15.70 6.35 -5.90
N GLU A 35 15.87 7.11 -6.98
CA GLU A 35 15.50 8.52 -7.10
C GLU A 35 14.12 8.73 -7.76
N GLU A 36 13.49 7.66 -8.27
CA GLU A 36 12.18 7.73 -8.91
C GLU A 36 11.04 7.71 -7.89
N ILE A 37 10.03 8.55 -8.14
CA ILE A 37 8.84 8.71 -7.31
C ILE A 37 7.63 8.31 -8.14
N PHE A 38 6.80 7.42 -7.57
CA PHE A 38 5.63 6.90 -8.26
C PHE A 38 4.34 7.25 -7.50
N ALA A 39 3.23 7.31 -8.24
CA ALA A 39 1.94 7.55 -7.65
C ALA A 39 1.47 6.39 -6.76
N VAL A 40 0.75 6.70 -5.69
CA VAL A 40 -0.04 5.72 -4.93
C VAL A 40 -1.41 5.60 -5.60
N ASN A 41 -1.63 4.50 -6.29
CA ASN A 41 -2.82 4.30 -7.12
C ASN A 41 -3.99 3.71 -6.32
N CYS A 42 -3.71 2.91 -5.30
CA CYS A 42 -4.76 2.25 -4.52
C CYS A 42 -4.34 2.02 -3.07
N ILE A 43 -5.34 2.08 -2.18
CA ILE A 43 -5.20 1.84 -0.74
C ILE A 43 -6.38 0.98 -0.29
N ASP A 44 -6.13 -0.02 0.54
CA ASP A 44 -7.20 -0.81 1.15
C ASP A 44 -6.82 -1.29 2.56
N PHE A 45 -7.77 -1.20 3.50
CA PHE A 45 -7.56 -1.65 4.87
C PHE A 45 -7.87 -3.13 5.01
N HIS A 46 -7.03 -3.86 5.74
CA HIS A 46 -7.34 -5.23 6.12
C HIS A 46 -8.58 -5.21 7.05
N PRO A 47 -9.61 -6.04 6.80
CA PRO A 47 -10.91 -5.93 7.47
C PRO A 47 -10.83 -6.11 9.00
N THR A 48 -9.90 -6.92 9.49
CA THR A 48 -9.80 -7.29 10.93
C THR A 48 -8.52 -6.85 11.65
N MET A 49 -7.40 -6.60 10.95
CA MET A 49 -6.08 -6.44 11.59
C MET A 49 -5.70 -4.98 11.90
N GLY A 50 -6.47 -4.00 11.39
CA GLY A 50 -6.15 -2.57 11.55
C GLY A 50 -4.94 -2.08 10.72
N THR A 51 -4.32 -2.99 9.97
CA THR A 51 -3.25 -2.73 8.99
C THR A 51 -3.85 -2.46 7.62
N PHE A 52 -3.04 -1.98 6.68
CA PHE A 52 -3.52 -1.62 5.34
C PHE A 52 -2.46 -1.85 4.27
N ALA A 53 -2.92 -1.93 3.03
CA ALA A 53 -2.11 -2.06 1.85
C ALA A 53 -2.08 -0.76 1.04
N THR A 54 -0.96 -0.46 0.41
CA THR A 54 -0.84 0.51 -0.67
C THR A 54 -0.32 -0.18 -1.92
N GLY A 55 -0.80 0.21 -3.09
CA GLY A 55 -0.25 -0.19 -4.40
C GLY A 55 0.09 1.05 -5.22
N GLY A 56 1.15 0.97 -6.04
CA GLY A 56 1.65 2.15 -6.74
C GLY A 56 2.26 1.89 -8.11
N GLY A 57 2.67 3.00 -8.73
CA GLY A 57 3.26 3.04 -10.09
C GLY A 57 4.61 2.34 -10.21
N ASP A 58 5.29 2.06 -9.10
CA ASP A 58 6.52 1.25 -9.06
C ASP A 58 6.24 -0.27 -9.28
N GLY A 59 4.96 -0.62 -9.43
CA GLY A 59 4.50 -1.99 -9.62
C GLY A 59 4.60 -2.85 -8.36
N THR A 60 4.77 -2.23 -7.19
CA THR A 60 4.77 -2.94 -5.91
C THR A 60 3.48 -2.70 -5.15
N PHE A 61 3.20 -3.60 -4.21
CA PHE A 61 2.28 -3.33 -3.12
C PHE A 61 2.98 -3.55 -1.78
N ILE A 62 2.53 -2.81 -0.76
CA ILE A 62 3.19 -2.73 0.54
C ILE A 62 2.13 -2.83 1.63
N PHE A 63 2.36 -3.69 2.63
CA PHE A 63 1.56 -3.76 3.84
C PHE A 63 2.16 -2.88 4.95
N TRP A 64 1.31 -2.17 5.65
CA TRP A 64 1.64 -1.12 6.61
C TRP A 64 0.89 -1.28 7.92
N ASP A 65 1.54 -0.86 8.99
CA ASP A 65 0.99 -0.77 10.34
C ASP A 65 0.94 0.71 10.73
N LYS A 66 -0.28 1.28 10.82
CA LYS A 66 -0.48 2.69 11.13
C LYS A 66 -0.21 3.01 12.60
N GLU A 67 -0.43 2.06 13.50
CA GLU A 67 -0.28 2.27 14.94
C GLU A 67 1.20 2.36 15.31
N ASN A 68 2.01 1.46 14.77
CA ASN A 68 3.47 1.46 14.96
C ASN A 68 4.23 2.26 13.89
N ARG A 69 3.52 2.92 12.97
CA ARG A 69 4.07 3.78 11.90
C ARG A 69 5.18 3.10 11.10
N GLN A 70 4.98 1.84 10.74
CA GLN A 70 6.02 1.01 10.13
C GLN A 70 5.53 0.24 8.91
N ARG A 71 6.46 -0.04 8.00
CA ARG A 71 6.27 -0.98 6.89
C ARG A 71 6.35 -2.42 7.42
N LEU A 72 5.34 -3.23 7.16
CA LEU A 72 5.33 -4.64 7.55
C LEU A 72 6.04 -5.53 6.53
N LYS A 73 5.69 -5.36 5.25
CA LYS A 73 6.26 -6.10 4.12
C LYS A 73 6.05 -5.33 2.82
N GLN A 74 7.08 -5.30 1.99
CA GLN A 74 6.98 -4.88 0.59
C GLN A 74 7.13 -6.13 -0.29
N PHE A 75 6.28 -6.24 -1.30
CA PHE A 75 6.30 -7.34 -2.24
C PHE A 75 7.09 -6.96 -3.49
N ASN A 76 7.57 -7.98 -4.21
CA ASN A 76 8.32 -7.79 -5.43
C ASN A 76 7.48 -7.06 -6.47
N SER A 77 8.14 -6.28 -7.33
CA SER A 77 7.47 -5.62 -8.44
C SER A 77 6.83 -6.65 -9.37
N CYS A 78 5.62 -6.35 -9.83
CA CYS A 78 4.93 -7.11 -10.88
C CYS A 78 5.24 -6.58 -12.29
N ASN A 79 6.31 -5.79 -12.44
CA ASN A 79 6.79 -5.14 -13.68
C ASN A 79 5.86 -4.08 -14.28
N TYR A 80 4.63 -3.97 -13.81
CA TYR A 80 3.65 -2.97 -14.24
C TYR A 80 3.01 -2.31 -13.03
N PRO A 81 2.55 -1.04 -13.13
CA PRO A 81 1.86 -0.36 -12.05
C PRO A 81 0.76 -1.20 -11.42
N VAL A 82 0.68 -1.18 -10.09
CA VAL A 82 -0.48 -1.70 -9.38
C VAL A 82 -1.57 -0.64 -9.46
N THR A 83 -2.65 -0.89 -10.21
CA THR A 83 -3.68 0.12 -10.52
C THR A 83 -4.88 0.06 -9.59
N ALA A 84 -5.16 -1.11 -9.03
CA ALA A 84 -6.24 -1.31 -8.08
C ALA A 84 -5.88 -2.47 -7.14
N CYS A 85 -6.40 -2.43 -5.91
CA CYS A 85 -6.28 -3.53 -4.97
C CYS A 85 -7.47 -3.62 -4.01
N LYS A 86 -7.75 -4.83 -3.52
CA LYS A 86 -8.74 -5.10 -2.46
C LYS A 86 -8.43 -6.37 -1.66
N PHE A 87 -8.66 -6.31 -0.36
CA PHE A 87 -8.83 -7.49 0.48
C PHE A 87 -10.22 -8.09 0.28
N ASN A 88 -10.33 -9.41 0.39
CA ASN A 88 -11.63 -10.05 0.54
C ASN A 88 -12.18 -9.85 1.96
N ALA A 89 -13.44 -10.24 2.19
CA ALA A 89 -14.10 -10.00 3.48
C ALA A 89 -13.41 -10.66 4.70
N PRO A 90 -12.88 -11.90 4.61
CA PRO A 90 -12.06 -12.47 5.68
C PRO A 90 -10.67 -11.81 5.84
N GLY A 91 -10.13 -11.23 4.77
CA GLY A 91 -8.78 -10.65 4.72
C GLY A 91 -7.66 -11.64 4.39
N ASP A 92 -7.98 -12.91 4.11
CA ASP A 92 -7.01 -13.95 3.79
C ASP A 92 -6.59 -13.97 2.30
N LEU A 93 -7.27 -13.19 1.45
CA LEU A 93 -6.90 -12.95 0.07
C LEU A 93 -6.75 -11.44 -0.20
N PHE A 94 -5.69 -11.09 -0.94
CA PHE A 94 -5.45 -9.74 -1.44
C PHE A 94 -5.37 -9.77 -2.96
N ALA A 95 -6.38 -9.19 -3.61
CA ALA A 95 -6.43 -9.05 -5.06
C ALA A 95 -5.77 -7.73 -5.48
N TYR A 96 -5.01 -7.75 -6.58
CA TYR A 96 -4.41 -6.55 -7.16
C TYR A 96 -4.34 -6.66 -8.69
N ALA A 97 -4.55 -5.54 -9.37
CA ALA A 97 -4.44 -5.43 -10.82
C ALA A 97 -3.07 -4.84 -11.19
N ALA A 98 -2.37 -5.48 -12.14
CA ALA A 98 -1.11 -5.00 -12.71
C ALA A 98 -1.33 -4.62 -14.17
N SER A 99 -1.16 -3.33 -14.47
CA SER A 99 -1.46 -2.76 -15.79
C SER A 99 -0.90 -1.36 -15.89
N TYR A 100 -0.75 -0.83 -17.11
CA TYR A 100 -0.36 0.55 -17.30
C TYR A 100 -1.42 1.53 -16.73
N ASP A 101 -0.95 2.53 -15.98
CA ASP A 101 -1.76 3.48 -15.20
C ASP A 101 -1.82 4.90 -15.80
N TRP A 102 -1.33 5.08 -17.02
CA TRP A 102 -1.24 6.37 -17.71
C TRP A 102 -0.22 7.37 -17.16
N SER A 103 0.61 6.97 -16.19
CA SER A 103 1.62 7.84 -15.56
C SER A 103 2.62 8.47 -16.53
N LYS A 104 2.78 7.91 -17.74
CA LYS A 104 3.67 8.40 -18.80
C LYS A 104 2.94 8.84 -20.08
N GLY A 105 1.63 9.09 -19.98
CA GLY A 105 0.80 9.59 -21.08
C GLY A 105 0.59 8.61 -22.23
N HIS A 106 -0.08 9.11 -23.29
CA HIS A 106 -0.49 8.28 -24.42
C HIS A 106 0.69 7.68 -25.20
N GLU A 107 1.85 8.33 -25.18
CA GLU A 107 3.07 7.88 -25.88
C GLU A 107 3.56 6.54 -25.35
N SER A 108 3.33 6.27 -24.06
CA SER A 108 3.69 4.99 -23.43
C SER A 108 2.54 3.98 -23.45
N ASN A 109 1.35 4.34 -23.92
CA ASN A 109 0.20 3.44 -24.00
C ASN A 109 0.09 2.75 -25.35
N HIS A 110 0.02 1.42 -25.35
CA HIS A 110 -0.17 0.62 -26.56
C HIS A 110 -1.04 -0.62 -26.28
N PRO A 111 -1.83 -1.10 -27.25
CA PRO A 111 -2.79 -2.19 -27.04
C PRO A 111 -2.18 -3.51 -26.54
N GLN A 112 -0.88 -3.73 -26.77
CA GLN A 112 -0.16 -4.95 -26.40
C GLN A 112 0.33 -4.95 -24.95
N LEU A 113 0.12 -3.87 -24.20
CA LEU A 113 0.48 -3.83 -22.79
C LEU A 113 -0.31 -4.89 -22.00
N PRO A 114 0.36 -5.73 -21.20
CA PRO A 114 -0.31 -6.77 -20.44
C PRO A 114 -1.22 -6.17 -19.37
N LYS A 115 -2.28 -6.91 -19.08
CA LYS A 115 -3.25 -6.61 -18.02
C LYS A 115 -3.47 -7.91 -17.25
N SER A 116 -3.17 -7.91 -15.97
CA SER A 116 -3.38 -9.08 -15.14
C SER A 116 -4.07 -8.71 -13.83
N ILE A 117 -4.90 -9.63 -13.35
CA ILE A 117 -5.46 -9.60 -12.00
C ILE A 117 -4.83 -10.76 -11.25
N MET A 118 -4.19 -10.45 -10.15
CA MET A 118 -3.43 -11.38 -9.33
C MET A 118 -4.08 -11.51 -7.97
N ILE A 119 -3.93 -12.68 -7.33
CA ILE A 119 -4.39 -12.93 -5.98
C ILE A 119 -3.19 -13.38 -5.14
N HIS A 120 -2.92 -12.64 -4.08
CA HIS A 120 -1.96 -13.03 -3.05
C HIS A 120 -2.70 -13.67 -1.88
N ARG A 121 -2.31 -14.88 -1.48
CA ARG A 121 -2.82 -15.52 -0.26
C ARG A 121 -2.10 -14.93 0.95
N VAL A 122 -2.82 -14.09 1.69
CA VAL A 122 -2.29 -13.32 2.81
C VAL A 122 -1.89 -14.26 3.94
N GLN A 123 -0.63 -14.17 4.36
CA GLN A 123 -0.18 -14.86 5.57
C GLN A 123 -0.34 -13.94 6.77
N GLU A 124 -0.80 -14.44 7.91
CA GLU A 124 -0.99 -13.63 9.12
C GLU A 124 0.28 -12.84 9.50
N ALA A 125 1.46 -13.46 9.36
CA ALA A 125 2.74 -12.85 9.65
C ALA A 125 3.08 -11.61 8.77
N GLU A 126 2.39 -11.42 7.65
CA GLU A 126 2.58 -10.30 6.72
C GLU A 126 1.74 -9.08 7.11
N VAL A 127 0.58 -9.30 7.73
CA VAL A 127 -0.43 -8.27 8.02
C VAL A 127 -0.65 -8.00 9.50
N LYS A 128 -0.09 -8.83 10.39
CA LYS A 128 -0.19 -8.63 11.83
C LYS A 128 0.69 -7.45 12.27
N PRO A 129 0.18 -6.53 13.11
CA PRO A 129 1.00 -5.50 13.75
C PRO A 129 2.20 -6.12 14.47
N LYS A 130 3.38 -5.52 14.32
CA LYS A 130 4.61 -5.97 14.97
C LYS A 130 4.98 -4.99 16.09
N PRO A 131 5.57 -5.46 17.22
CA PRO A 131 6.04 -4.56 18.26
C PRO A 131 6.95 -3.48 17.65
N GLY A 132 6.67 -2.21 17.95
CA GLY A 132 7.43 -1.09 17.41
C GLY A 132 8.93 -1.21 17.72
N ALA A 133 9.78 -0.69 16.83
CA ALA A 133 11.24 -0.77 16.97
C ALA A 133 11.76 -0.28 18.35
N ASN A 134 11.08 0.69 18.96
CA ASN A 134 11.42 1.24 20.29
C ASN A 134 11.11 0.31 21.47
N GLN A 135 10.34 -0.77 21.27
CA GLN A 135 10.07 -1.76 22.33
C GLN A 135 11.06 -2.94 22.28
N ARG A 136 11.81 -3.13 21.18
CA ARG A 136 12.79 -4.22 21.05
C ARG A 136 14.10 -3.95 21.81
N THR A 137 14.45 -2.68 22.04
CA THR A 137 15.65 -2.25 22.76
C THR A 137 15.50 -2.22 24.29
N ARG A 138 14.33 -2.56 24.82
CA ARG A 138 14.05 -2.61 26.28
C ARG A 138 14.01 -4.04 26.85
N ARG A 139 14.68 -5.00 26.21
CA ARG A 139 14.88 -6.36 26.74
C ARG A 139 16.35 -6.66 26.91
#